data_AF-A0A5E4HUV0-F1
#
_entry.id   AF-A0A5E4HUV0-F1
#
_cell.length_a   1.000
_cell.length_b   1.000
_cell.length_c   1.000
_cell.angle_alpha   90.00
_cell.angle_beta   90.00
_cell.angle_gamma   90.00
#
_symmetry.space_group_name_H-M   'P 1'
#
loop_
_entity.id
_entity.type
_entity.pdbx_description
1 polymer ?
#
loop_
_entity_poly.entity_id
_entity_poly.type
_entity_poly.pdbx_seq_one_letter_code
_entity_poly.pdbx_strand_id
1 'polypeptide(L)'
;MMKDANNYEFEVNLNDKNHASTKAIELIGFNKKVLEFGCATGFISKILKDRGCAVTGIEIDKNAAKKAEEHCGRVIVGNLENLDFNKSLGDEKFDVIYFGDVLEHLKDPKRILLGIRNFLGKEGYLVISIPNIAHWSTRLELFNGNFDYQKIGILDDSHLRFFTKKSITNLLESCGYFIEAIDNVEQFDRTIINNILKMKGFNEIESYKIFLMLSQSGAEAYQYVIKAPACSEFKYIEKLSNEKISLEQEIKEKNINIAEKDKHIGELQNVVLEKDKQIQNLEHNLETTIADNNKRINDIYSSTSWKITSPLRYFHSKLTKR
;
A
#
# COMPACT_ATOMS: atom_id res chain seq x y z
N MET A 1 23.27 20.50 6.21
CA MET A 1 24.68 20.09 5.97
C MET A 1 24.69 19.28 4.70
N MET A 2 25.29 19.83 3.64
CA MET A 2 25.52 19.13 2.37
C MET A 2 26.40 17.90 2.63
N LYS A 3 25.94 16.71 2.25
CA LYS A 3 26.81 15.56 1.99
C LYS A 3 26.77 15.34 0.48
N ASP A 4 27.95 15.32 -0.12
CA ASP A 4 28.17 15.17 -1.55
C ASP A 4 27.48 13.91 -2.11
N ALA A 5 26.90 14.05 -3.31
CA ALA A 5 26.23 13.00 -4.08
C ALA A 5 27.16 11.88 -4.60
N ASN A 6 28.34 11.70 -3.99
CA ASN A 6 29.39 10.76 -4.40
C ASN A 6 29.84 9.78 -3.29
N ASN A 7 29.20 9.79 -2.12
CA ASN A 7 29.54 8.84 -1.05
C ASN A 7 28.71 7.56 -1.17
N TYR A 8 29.15 6.65 -2.05
CA TYR A 8 28.69 5.25 -2.10
C TYR A 8 29.16 4.41 -0.90
N GLU A 9 29.47 5.04 0.23
CA GLU A 9 29.83 4.37 1.49
C GLU A 9 28.60 4.31 2.38
N PHE A 10 27.95 3.14 2.39
CA PHE A 10 26.81 2.84 3.23
C PHE A 10 27.19 1.74 4.22
N GLU A 11 27.01 1.99 5.51
CA GLU A 11 27.21 0.97 6.54
C GLU A 11 25.89 0.26 6.83
N VAL A 12 25.86 -1.05 6.60
CA VAL A 12 24.66 -1.85 6.80
C VAL A 12 24.55 -2.26 8.27
N ASN A 13 23.50 -1.80 8.93
CA ASN A 13 23.17 -2.21 10.28
C ASN A 13 22.25 -3.44 10.28
N LEU A 14 22.82 -4.64 10.44
CA LEU A 14 22.06 -5.90 10.48
C LEU A 14 21.11 -6.05 11.69
N ASN A 15 21.21 -5.15 12.69
CA ASN A 15 20.26 -5.09 13.79
C ASN A 15 18.96 -4.36 13.40
N ASP A 16 19.00 -3.53 12.37
CA ASP A 16 17.79 -2.94 11.80
C ASP A 16 17.10 -3.97 10.89
N LYS A 17 16.18 -4.73 11.48
CA LYS A 17 15.38 -5.74 10.77
C LYS A 17 14.37 -5.14 9.81
N ASN A 18 14.07 -3.84 9.91
CA ASN A 18 13.16 -3.14 9.02
C ASN A 18 13.93 -2.33 7.97
N HIS A 19 15.07 -2.85 7.51
CA HIS A 19 15.85 -2.25 6.43
C HIS A 19 15.93 -3.20 5.23
N ALA A 20 15.85 -2.64 4.02
CA ALA A 20 15.84 -3.42 2.78
C ALA A 20 17.07 -4.31 2.65
N SER A 21 18.26 -3.76 2.89
CA SER A 21 19.52 -4.52 2.83
C SER A 21 19.59 -5.66 3.86
N THR A 22 19.13 -5.45 5.09
CA THR A 22 19.10 -6.50 6.12
C THR A 22 18.20 -7.66 5.68
N LYS A 23 16.98 -7.35 5.23
CA LYS A 23 16.02 -8.35 4.72
C LYS A 23 16.57 -9.07 3.49
N ALA A 24 17.17 -8.35 2.55
CA ALA A 24 17.78 -8.94 1.36
C ALA A 24 18.93 -9.89 1.72
N ILE A 25 19.83 -9.47 2.60
CA ILE A 25 20.95 -10.28 3.10
C ILE A 25 20.44 -11.56 3.80
N GLU A 26 19.37 -11.47 4.60
CA GLU A 26 18.71 -12.63 5.20
C GLU A 26 18.12 -13.60 4.16
N LEU A 27 17.48 -13.10 3.11
CA LEU A 27 16.96 -13.92 2.01
C LEU A 27 18.06 -14.55 1.14
N ILE A 28 19.21 -13.88 0.98
CA ILE A 28 20.38 -14.43 0.28
C ILE A 28 20.97 -15.60 1.07
N GLY A 29 21.11 -15.45 2.39
CA GLY A 29 21.58 -16.51 3.28
C GLY A 29 23.11 -16.65 3.34
N PHE A 30 23.60 -17.89 3.38
CA PHE A 30 25.01 -18.25 3.62
C PHE A 30 25.53 -19.19 2.54
N ASN A 31 26.85 -19.19 2.31
CA ASN A 31 27.56 -20.11 1.42
C ASN A 31 26.97 -20.17 0.00
N LYS A 32 26.61 -19.03 -0.57
CA LYS A 32 26.02 -18.91 -1.92
C LYS A 32 27.00 -18.34 -2.94
N LYS A 33 26.86 -18.72 -4.20
CA LYS A 33 27.38 -17.94 -5.33
C LYS A 33 26.38 -16.86 -5.69
N VAL A 34 26.77 -15.59 -5.52
CA VAL A 34 25.89 -14.43 -5.68
C VAL A 34 26.38 -13.57 -6.85
N LEU A 35 25.48 -13.25 -7.78
CA LEU A 35 25.69 -12.18 -8.75
C LEU A 35 24.97 -10.93 -8.25
N GLU A 36 25.71 -9.89 -7.94
CA GLU A 36 25.19 -8.62 -7.44
C GLU A 36 25.22 -7.56 -8.54
N PHE A 37 24.04 -7.11 -8.95
CA PHE A 37 23.88 -5.98 -9.85
C PHE A 37 23.89 -4.68 -9.05
N GLY A 38 24.70 -3.69 -9.48
CA GLY A 38 24.86 -2.42 -8.77
C GLY A 38 25.59 -2.58 -7.44
N CYS A 39 26.74 -3.27 -7.42
CA CYS A 39 27.44 -3.59 -6.17
C CYS A 39 28.07 -2.36 -5.48
N ALA A 40 28.09 -1.19 -6.12
CA ALA A 40 28.67 0.04 -5.60
C ALA A 40 30.09 -0.19 -5.05
N THR A 41 30.37 0.19 -3.80
CA THR A 41 31.66 -0.03 -3.12
C THR A 41 31.82 -1.43 -2.52
N GLY A 42 30.84 -2.32 -2.72
CA GLY A 42 30.85 -3.69 -2.21
C GLY A 42 30.38 -3.82 -0.75
N PHE A 43 29.61 -2.86 -0.24
CA PHE A 43 29.20 -2.85 1.18
C PHE A 43 28.30 -4.03 1.56
N ILE A 44 27.40 -4.47 0.68
CA ILE A 44 26.64 -5.73 0.85
C ILE A 44 27.58 -6.92 0.64
N SER A 45 28.39 -6.88 -0.41
CA SER A 45 29.31 -7.96 -0.79
C SER A 45 30.26 -8.31 0.36
N LYS A 46 30.70 -7.34 1.15
CA LYS A 46 31.50 -7.52 2.37
C LYS A 46 30.80 -8.46 3.37
N ILE A 47 29.54 -8.18 3.67
CA ILE A 47 28.74 -8.99 4.60
C ILE A 47 28.47 -10.37 4.04
N LEU A 48 28.17 -10.47 2.74
CA LEU A 48 27.95 -11.75 2.08
C LEU A 48 29.23 -12.61 2.09
N LYS A 49 30.40 -12.01 1.87
CA LYS A 49 31.71 -12.67 2.00
C LYS A 49 31.92 -13.22 3.42
N ASP A 50 31.59 -12.44 4.45
CA ASP A 50 31.66 -12.89 5.86
C ASP A 50 30.69 -14.05 6.15
N ARG A 51 29.61 -14.17 5.37
CA ARG A 51 28.67 -15.32 5.38
C ARG A 51 29.10 -16.50 4.51
N GLY A 52 30.33 -16.49 4.01
CA GLY A 52 30.89 -17.55 3.16
C GLY A 52 30.39 -17.51 1.72
N CYS A 53 29.71 -16.45 1.29
CA CYS A 53 29.26 -16.32 -0.10
C CYS A 53 30.43 -15.90 -1.02
N ALA A 54 30.40 -16.40 -2.25
CA ALA A 54 31.26 -15.93 -3.33
C ALA A 54 30.49 -14.93 -4.19
N VAL A 55 30.92 -13.66 -4.19
CA VAL A 55 30.20 -12.57 -4.87
C VAL A 55 30.90 -12.16 -6.16
N THR A 56 30.16 -12.14 -7.26
CA THR A 56 30.51 -11.47 -8.51
C THR A 56 29.67 -10.19 -8.60
N GLY A 57 30.30 -9.02 -8.63
CA GLY A 57 29.62 -7.73 -8.71
C GLY A 57 29.62 -7.16 -10.14
N ILE A 58 28.57 -6.43 -10.51
CA ILE A 58 28.53 -5.59 -11.72
C ILE A 58 28.26 -4.15 -11.30
N GLU A 59 29.13 -3.23 -11.70
CA GLU A 59 29.06 -1.82 -11.31
C GLU A 59 29.43 -0.91 -12.49
N ILE A 60 28.75 0.21 -12.67
CA ILE A 60 29.01 1.14 -13.76
C ILE A 60 30.13 2.13 -13.42
N ASP A 61 30.24 2.56 -12.15
CA ASP A 61 31.28 3.46 -11.70
C ASP A 61 32.61 2.73 -11.42
N LYS A 62 33.66 3.12 -12.14
CA LYS A 62 34.98 2.48 -12.03
C LYS A 62 35.62 2.64 -10.66
N ASN A 63 35.37 3.74 -9.95
CA ASN A 63 36.00 3.98 -8.66
C ASN A 63 35.33 3.16 -7.56
N ALA A 64 34.00 3.07 -7.58
CA ALA A 64 33.21 2.21 -6.72
C ALA A 64 33.55 0.73 -6.97
N ALA A 65 33.57 0.32 -8.24
CA ALA A 65 33.95 -1.04 -8.64
C ALA A 65 35.33 -1.44 -8.10
N LYS A 66 36.32 -0.54 -8.19
CA LYS A 66 37.66 -0.78 -7.64
C LYS A 66 37.65 -1.00 -6.12
N LYS A 67 36.82 -0.26 -5.37
CA LYS A 67 36.65 -0.50 -3.92
C LYS A 67 35.97 -1.86 -3.66
N ALA A 68 34.98 -2.21 -4.48
CA ALA A 68 34.26 -3.49 -4.35
C ALA A 68 35.15 -4.72 -4.56
N GLU A 69 36.27 -4.61 -5.29
CA GLU A 69 37.23 -5.71 -5.50
C GLU A 69 37.84 -6.24 -4.18
N GLU A 70 37.81 -5.47 -3.08
CA GLU A 70 38.24 -5.95 -1.76
C GLU A 70 37.28 -7.00 -1.17
N HIS A 71 36.04 -6.99 -1.63
CA HIS A 71 34.93 -7.74 -1.04
C HIS A 71 34.34 -8.77 -2.01
N CYS A 72 34.30 -8.45 -3.30
CA CYS A 72 33.88 -9.36 -4.36
C CYS A 72 35.03 -10.27 -4.79
N GLY A 73 34.72 -11.53 -5.14
CA GLY A 73 35.69 -12.41 -5.81
C GLY A 73 35.98 -11.97 -7.24
N ARG A 74 35.05 -11.23 -7.86
CA ARG A 74 35.16 -10.66 -9.20
C ARG A 74 34.27 -9.42 -9.32
N VAL A 75 34.74 -8.36 -9.98
CA VAL A 75 33.92 -7.20 -10.32
C VAL A 75 33.98 -6.94 -11.82
N ILE A 76 32.83 -6.69 -12.42
CA ILE A 76 32.67 -6.38 -13.85
C ILE A 76 32.24 -4.92 -13.95
N VAL A 77 33.08 -4.08 -14.57
CA VAL A 77 32.70 -2.70 -14.85
C VAL A 77 31.85 -2.66 -16.11
N GLY A 78 30.59 -2.24 -15.99
CA GLY A 78 29.69 -2.21 -17.15
C GLY A 78 28.34 -1.55 -16.90
N ASN A 79 27.81 -0.92 -17.95
CA ASN A 79 26.43 -0.45 -17.97
C ASN A 79 25.50 -1.61 -18.32
N LEU A 80 24.59 -1.97 -17.41
CA LEU A 80 23.62 -3.06 -17.59
C LEU A 80 22.80 -2.91 -18.87
N GLU A 81 22.56 -1.68 -19.34
CA GLU A 81 21.80 -1.44 -20.55
C GLU A 81 22.51 -1.94 -21.82
N ASN A 82 23.84 -2.03 -21.81
CA ASN A 82 24.63 -2.39 -22.99
C ASN A 82 25.56 -3.59 -22.73
N LEU A 83 25.54 -4.17 -21.53
CA LEU A 83 26.44 -5.25 -21.16
C LEU A 83 26.00 -6.55 -21.83
N ASP A 84 26.94 -7.21 -22.51
CA ASP A 84 26.76 -8.57 -22.98
C ASP A 84 27.03 -9.54 -21.83
N PHE A 85 25.96 -10.07 -21.25
CA PHE A 85 26.06 -11.00 -20.11
C PHE A 85 26.75 -12.31 -20.48
N ASN A 86 26.56 -12.84 -21.69
CA ASN A 86 27.22 -14.09 -22.10
C ASN A 86 28.74 -13.88 -22.19
N LYS A 87 29.18 -12.76 -22.77
CA LYS A 87 30.61 -12.44 -22.83
C LYS A 87 31.20 -12.17 -21.45
N SER A 88 30.44 -11.50 -20.58
CA SER A 88 30.93 -11.04 -19.28
C SER A 88 30.94 -12.14 -18.23
N LEU A 89 29.92 -13.00 -18.21
CA LEU A 89 29.72 -14.04 -17.19
C LEU A 89 30.05 -15.44 -17.71
N GLY A 90 30.17 -15.65 -19.02
CA GLY A 90 30.47 -16.96 -19.61
C GLY A 90 29.39 -18.00 -19.28
N ASP A 91 29.81 -19.17 -18.81
CA ASP A 91 28.93 -20.26 -18.41
C ASP A 91 28.65 -20.30 -16.89
N GLU A 92 29.06 -19.26 -16.16
CA GLU A 92 28.86 -19.18 -14.70
C GLU A 92 27.38 -19.35 -14.32
N LYS A 93 27.14 -20.06 -13.21
CA LYS A 93 25.82 -20.21 -12.60
C LYS A 93 25.86 -19.69 -11.17
N PHE A 94 24.82 -18.95 -10.81
CA PHE A 94 24.66 -18.32 -9.51
C PHE A 94 23.49 -18.95 -8.76
N ASP A 95 23.66 -19.14 -7.47
CA ASP A 95 22.57 -19.56 -6.58
C ASP A 95 21.61 -18.40 -6.34
N VAL A 96 22.14 -17.18 -6.30
CA VAL A 96 21.36 -15.96 -6.10
C VAL A 96 21.79 -14.88 -7.07
N ILE A 97 20.84 -14.23 -7.71
CA ILE A 97 21.07 -12.96 -8.40
C ILE A 97 20.37 -11.86 -7.62
N TYR A 98 21.13 -10.85 -7.19
CA TYR A 98 20.66 -9.78 -6.33
C TYR A 98 20.56 -8.45 -7.09
N PHE A 99 19.41 -7.80 -6.99
CA PHE A 99 19.16 -6.42 -7.45
C PHE A 99 18.76 -5.57 -6.24
N GLY A 100 19.73 -4.87 -5.66
CA GLY A 100 19.48 -3.94 -4.55
C GLY A 100 19.26 -2.53 -5.06
N ASP A 101 18.00 -2.12 -5.23
CA ASP A 101 17.63 -0.77 -5.67
C ASP A 101 18.26 -0.42 -7.04
N VAL A 102 18.02 -1.32 -8.01
CA VAL A 102 18.59 -1.23 -9.37
C VAL A 102 17.52 -1.13 -10.45
N LEU A 103 16.44 -1.91 -10.36
CA LEU A 103 15.49 -2.09 -11.46
C LEU A 103 14.74 -0.80 -11.84
N GLU A 104 14.54 0.08 -10.87
CA GLU A 104 13.93 1.41 -10.99
C GLU A 104 14.80 2.40 -11.77
N HIS A 105 16.12 2.21 -11.79
CA HIS A 105 17.06 3.03 -12.55
C HIS A 105 17.22 2.57 -14.02
N LEU A 106 16.64 1.41 -14.38
CA LEU A 106 16.76 0.84 -15.71
C LEU A 106 15.68 1.38 -16.67
N LYS A 107 16.06 1.57 -17.93
CA LYS A 107 15.13 1.88 -19.02
C LYS A 107 14.28 0.66 -19.37
N ASP A 108 14.91 -0.51 -19.45
CA ASP A 108 14.23 -1.77 -19.77
C ASP A 108 14.63 -2.90 -18.79
N PRO A 109 14.07 -2.90 -17.57
CA PRO A 109 14.34 -3.95 -16.59
C PRO A 109 13.89 -5.34 -17.09
N LYS A 110 12.87 -5.41 -17.98
CA LYS A 110 12.38 -6.68 -18.54
C LYS A 110 13.47 -7.36 -19.36
N ARG A 111 14.17 -6.61 -20.21
CA ARG A 111 15.29 -7.15 -21.02
C ARG A 111 16.39 -7.72 -20.14
N ILE A 112 16.75 -7.05 -19.04
CA ILE A 112 17.75 -7.54 -18.10
C ILE A 112 17.29 -8.83 -17.43
N LEU A 113 16.08 -8.85 -16.88
CA LEU A 113 15.50 -10.03 -16.21
C LEU A 113 15.40 -11.25 -17.12
N LEU A 114 15.10 -11.07 -18.41
CA LEU A 114 15.11 -12.15 -19.40
C LEU A 114 16.55 -12.61 -19.71
N GLY A 115 17.48 -11.68 -19.91
CA GLY A 115 18.87 -11.97 -20.26
C GLY A 115 19.65 -12.70 -19.17
N ILE A 116 19.33 -12.45 -17.90
CA ILE A 116 20.04 -13.04 -16.75
C ILE A 116 19.52 -14.43 -16.35
N ARG A 117 18.39 -14.87 -16.91
CA ARG A 117 17.72 -16.11 -16.50
C ARG A 117 18.60 -17.35 -16.66
N ASN A 118 19.38 -17.41 -17.74
CA ASN A 118 20.27 -18.54 -18.01
C ASN A 118 21.45 -18.63 -17.04
N PHE A 119 21.75 -17.57 -16.27
CA PHE A 119 22.83 -17.57 -15.28
C PHE A 119 22.37 -18.02 -13.90
N LEU A 120 21.07 -18.25 -13.69
CA LEU A 120 20.61 -18.91 -12.47
C LEU A 120 20.91 -20.40 -12.51
N GLY A 121 21.38 -20.91 -11.37
CA GLY A 121 21.44 -22.35 -11.10
C GLY A 121 20.03 -22.96 -11.08
N LYS A 122 19.97 -24.30 -11.08
CA LYS A 122 18.70 -25.05 -11.11
C LYS A 122 17.73 -24.67 -9.99
N GLU A 123 18.26 -24.45 -8.79
CA GLU A 123 17.51 -23.99 -7.60
C GLU A 123 17.79 -22.51 -7.30
N GLY A 124 18.28 -21.78 -8.30
CA GLY A 124 18.63 -20.38 -8.16
C GLY A 124 17.41 -19.47 -8.09
N TYR A 125 17.57 -18.34 -7.40
CA TYR A 125 16.51 -17.34 -7.27
C TYR A 125 17.02 -15.91 -7.34
N LEU A 126 16.11 -14.99 -7.62
CA LEU A 126 16.36 -13.56 -7.49
C LEU A 126 16.09 -13.10 -6.06
N VAL A 127 16.90 -12.16 -5.59
CA VAL A 127 16.55 -11.29 -4.46
C VAL A 127 16.50 -9.87 -5.00
N ILE A 128 15.41 -9.15 -4.76
CA ILE A 128 15.18 -7.81 -5.32
C ILE A 128 14.70 -6.89 -4.22
N SER A 129 15.28 -5.72 -4.06
CA SER A 129 14.65 -4.60 -3.34
C SER A 129 14.13 -3.57 -4.34
N ILE A 130 12.92 -3.07 -4.11
CA ILE A 130 12.26 -2.17 -5.07
C ILE A 130 11.32 -1.16 -4.37
N PRO A 131 11.46 0.16 -4.61
CA PRO A 131 10.60 1.17 -4.00
C PRO A 131 9.13 1.02 -4.42
N ASN A 132 8.21 1.33 -3.50
CA ASN A 132 6.78 1.27 -3.73
C ASN A 132 6.18 2.66 -4.01
N ILE A 133 5.87 2.95 -5.28
CA ILE A 133 5.22 4.22 -5.65
C ILE A 133 3.82 4.37 -5.06
N ALA A 134 3.19 3.27 -4.63
CA ALA A 134 1.90 3.27 -3.97
C ALA A 134 1.99 3.42 -2.44
N HIS A 135 3.14 3.82 -1.89
CA HIS A 135 3.28 4.16 -0.47
C HIS A 135 2.42 5.36 -0.09
N TRP A 136 1.96 5.43 1.16
CA TRP A 136 1.02 6.47 1.60
C TRP A 136 1.53 7.90 1.37
N SER A 137 2.83 8.14 1.54
CA SER A 137 3.41 9.48 1.37
C SER A 137 3.24 9.97 -0.06
N THR A 138 3.58 9.15 -1.05
CA THR A 138 3.38 9.47 -2.47
C THR A 138 1.90 9.65 -2.81
N ARG A 139 1.00 8.82 -2.26
CA ARG A 139 -0.44 8.98 -2.50
C ARG A 139 -0.96 10.32 -1.97
N LEU A 140 -0.50 10.77 -0.81
CA LEU A 140 -0.90 12.05 -0.23
C LEU A 140 -0.30 13.25 -0.98
N GLU A 141 0.88 13.11 -1.59
CA GLU A 141 1.44 14.13 -2.49
C GLU A 141 0.67 14.18 -3.81
N LEU A 142 0.38 13.03 -4.41
CA LEU A 142 -0.44 12.94 -5.62
C LEU A 142 -1.85 13.49 -5.42
N PHE A 143 -2.44 13.29 -4.24
CA PHE A 143 -3.73 13.91 -3.87
C PHE A 143 -3.68 15.45 -3.92
N ASN A 144 -2.52 16.03 -3.64
CA ASN A 144 -2.28 17.47 -3.76
C ASN A 144 -1.92 17.90 -5.20
N GLY A 145 -1.81 16.97 -6.16
CA GLY A 145 -1.32 17.25 -7.50
C GLY A 145 0.21 17.34 -7.60
N ASN A 146 0.95 16.93 -6.57
CA ASN A 146 2.41 16.98 -6.54
C ASN A 146 3.02 15.67 -7.04
N PHE A 147 4.04 15.78 -7.87
CA PHE A 147 4.88 14.66 -8.31
C PHE A 147 6.33 15.15 -8.49
N ASP A 148 6.89 15.69 -7.42
CA ASP A 148 8.19 16.34 -7.43
C ASP A 148 9.30 15.31 -7.19
N TYR A 149 10.22 15.21 -8.15
CA TYR A 149 11.41 14.38 -8.00
C TYR A 149 12.34 14.93 -6.92
N GLN A 150 12.98 14.03 -6.19
CA GLN A 150 13.85 14.30 -5.05
C GLN A 150 15.25 13.72 -5.27
N LYS A 151 16.18 14.03 -4.38
CA LYS A 151 17.55 13.48 -4.46
C LYS A 151 17.70 12.07 -3.90
N ILE A 152 16.70 11.59 -3.16
CA ILE A 152 16.65 10.27 -2.53
C ILE A 152 15.20 9.83 -2.36
N GLY A 153 15.00 8.53 -2.17
CA GLY A 153 13.71 7.94 -1.79
C GLY A 153 12.86 7.51 -2.99
N ILE A 154 11.56 7.28 -2.79
CA ILE A 154 10.67 6.71 -3.83
C ILE A 154 10.67 7.53 -5.13
N LEU A 155 10.73 8.87 -5.03
CA LEU A 155 10.74 9.79 -6.17
C LEU A 155 12.15 10.30 -6.49
N ASP A 156 13.20 9.52 -6.25
CA ASP A 156 14.57 9.86 -6.65
C ASP A 156 14.64 10.27 -8.15
N ASP A 157 15.37 11.34 -8.45
CA ASP A 157 15.48 11.93 -9.79
C ASP A 157 16.20 11.05 -10.81
N SER A 158 16.83 9.96 -10.36
CA SER A 158 17.41 8.92 -11.19
C SER A 158 16.48 7.72 -11.43
N HIS A 159 15.30 7.65 -10.80
CA HIS A 159 14.32 6.60 -11.06
C HIS A 159 13.62 6.82 -12.42
N LEU A 160 13.76 5.84 -13.31
CA LEU A 160 13.13 5.81 -14.64
C LEU A 160 11.85 4.97 -14.67
N ARG A 161 11.64 4.13 -13.65
CA ARG A 161 10.51 3.20 -13.52
C ARG A 161 9.98 3.23 -12.10
N PHE A 162 8.65 3.17 -11.98
CA PHE A 162 7.95 3.17 -10.71
C PHE A 162 7.14 1.89 -10.55
N PHE A 163 7.25 1.25 -9.38
CA PHE A 163 6.64 -0.04 -9.13
C PHE A 163 5.63 0.00 -7.99
N THR A 164 4.52 -0.70 -8.21
CA THR A 164 3.59 -1.13 -7.17
C THR A 164 3.81 -2.63 -6.97
N LYS A 165 3.30 -3.21 -5.87
CA LYS A 165 3.30 -4.67 -5.67
C LYS A 165 2.79 -5.43 -6.90
N LYS A 166 1.71 -4.94 -7.51
CA LYS A 166 1.11 -5.55 -8.70
C LYS A 166 2.02 -5.45 -9.92
N SER A 167 2.60 -4.28 -10.20
CA SER A 167 3.40 -4.10 -11.41
C SER A 167 4.75 -4.83 -11.34
N ILE A 168 5.39 -4.91 -10.17
CA ILE A 168 6.62 -5.73 -10.03
C ILE A 168 6.31 -7.23 -10.14
N THR A 169 5.20 -7.69 -9.55
CA THR A 169 4.76 -9.09 -9.69
C THR A 169 4.55 -9.45 -11.16
N ASN A 170 3.78 -8.64 -11.88
CA ASN A 170 3.53 -8.87 -13.31
C ASN A 170 4.83 -8.85 -14.13
N LEU A 171 5.77 -7.95 -13.82
CA LEU A 171 7.05 -7.89 -14.52
C LEU A 171 7.83 -9.20 -14.34
N LEU A 172 8.00 -9.65 -13.08
CA LEU A 172 8.73 -10.86 -12.75
C LEU A 172 8.10 -12.10 -13.37
N GLU A 173 6.78 -12.24 -13.27
CA GLU A 173 6.04 -13.36 -13.87
C GLU A 173 6.16 -13.38 -15.39
N SER A 174 6.08 -12.22 -16.04
CA SER A 174 6.26 -12.12 -17.50
C SER A 174 7.69 -12.44 -17.96
N CYS A 175 8.66 -12.46 -17.05
CA CYS A 175 10.03 -12.90 -17.30
C CYS A 175 10.27 -14.37 -16.92
N GLY A 176 9.23 -15.04 -16.41
CA GLY A 176 9.26 -16.43 -15.96
C GLY A 176 9.91 -16.62 -14.59
N TYR A 177 9.76 -15.65 -13.70
CA TYR A 177 10.03 -15.80 -12.27
C TYR A 177 8.73 -15.95 -11.51
N PHE A 178 8.75 -16.71 -10.43
CA PHE A 178 7.64 -16.80 -9.50
C PHE A 178 8.02 -16.11 -8.21
N ILE A 179 7.11 -15.35 -7.61
CA ILE A 179 7.34 -14.75 -6.28
C ILE A 179 7.08 -15.80 -5.21
N GLU A 180 8.15 -16.24 -4.53
CA GLU A 180 8.08 -17.15 -3.39
C GLU A 180 7.80 -16.39 -2.09
N ALA A 181 8.41 -15.21 -1.92
CA ALA A 181 8.21 -14.38 -0.74
C ALA A 181 8.31 -12.89 -1.09
N ILE A 182 7.53 -12.07 -0.38
CA ILE A 182 7.64 -10.61 -0.34
C ILE A 182 7.68 -10.20 1.12
N ASP A 183 8.76 -9.54 1.51
CA ASP A 183 8.89 -8.85 2.78
C ASP A 183 8.75 -7.34 2.55
N ASN A 184 8.16 -6.64 3.51
CA ASN A 184 7.94 -5.19 3.44
C ASN A 184 8.94 -4.48 4.33
N VAL A 185 9.55 -3.41 3.81
CA VAL A 185 10.11 -2.35 4.65
C VAL A 185 8.95 -1.43 4.99
N GLU A 186 8.54 -1.43 6.26
CA GLU A 186 7.36 -0.71 6.71
C GLU A 186 7.72 0.69 7.18
N GLN A 187 7.05 1.72 6.67
CA GLN A 187 7.15 3.07 7.18
C GLN A 187 5.76 3.66 7.37
N PHE A 188 5.09 3.28 8.45
CA PHE A 188 3.67 3.57 8.63
C PHE A 188 3.36 4.09 10.04
N ASP A 189 3.61 5.38 10.25
CA ASP A 189 3.34 6.04 11.52
C ASP A 189 1.98 6.74 11.50
N ARG A 190 1.04 6.22 12.29
CA ARG A 190 -0.31 6.77 12.42
C ARG A 190 -0.33 8.23 12.87
N THR A 191 0.57 8.62 13.75
CA THR A 191 0.64 9.99 14.28
C THR A 191 1.07 10.96 13.19
N ILE A 192 2.11 10.60 12.43
CA ILE A 192 2.60 11.41 11.29
C ILE A 192 1.50 11.53 10.24
N ILE A 193 0.89 10.41 9.84
CA ILE A 193 -0.19 10.39 8.83
C ILE A 193 -1.36 11.26 9.28
N ASN A 194 -1.83 11.10 10.52
CA ASN A 194 -2.93 11.90 11.05
C ASN A 194 -2.59 13.40 11.12
N ASN A 195 -1.35 13.76 11.48
CA ASN A 195 -0.92 15.15 11.50
C ASN A 195 -0.94 15.76 10.09
N ILE A 196 -0.45 15.02 9.09
CA ILE A 196 -0.47 15.45 7.69
C ILE A 196 -1.92 15.60 7.20
N LEU A 197 -2.80 14.63 7.51
CA LEU A 197 -4.22 14.70 7.12
C LEU A 197 -4.93 15.90 7.77
N LYS A 198 -4.68 16.16 9.06
CA LYS A 198 -5.20 17.36 9.74
C LYS A 198 -4.70 18.65 9.10
N MET A 199 -3.42 18.73 8.76
CA MET A 199 -2.85 19.89 8.04
C MET A 199 -3.50 20.10 6.67
N LYS A 200 -3.97 19.02 6.02
CA LYS A 200 -4.74 19.08 4.76
C LYS A 200 -6.23 19.39 4.96
N GLY A 201 -6.69 19.63 6.18
CA GLY A 201 -8.06 20.04 6.49
C GLY A 201 -9.04 18.90 6.79
N PHE A 202 -8.58 17.65 6.88
CA PHE A 202 -9.44 16.53 7.25
C PHE A 202 -9.74 16.56 8.75
N ASN A 203 -11.01 16.34 9.11
CA ASN A 203 -11.40 16.18 10.50
C ASN A 203 -10.94 14.81 11.05
N GLU A 204 -11.16 14.56 12.33
CA GLU A 204 -10.69 13.34 13.00
C GLU A 204 -11.31 12.05 12.43
N ILE A 205 -12.60 12.08 12.12
CA ILE A 205 -13.33 10.93 11.58
C ILE A 205 -12.86 10.63 10.15
N GLU A 206 -12.69 11.67 9.33
CA GLU A 206 -12.16 11.54 7.97
C GLU A 206 -10.74 11.02 7.96
N SER A 207 -9.87 11.59 8.81
CA SER A 207 -8.48 11.16 8.95
C SER A 207 -8.39 9.69 9.32
N TYR A 208 -9.22 9.23 10.26
CA TYR A 208 -9.30 7.83 10.65
C TYR A 208 -9.75 6.93 9.49
N LYS A 209 -10.77 7.34 8.72
CA LYS A 209 -11.23 6.59 7.54
C LYS A 209 -10.13 6.47 6.48
N ILE A 210 -9.44 7.57 6.17
CA ILE A 210 -8.34 7.59 5.20
C ILE A 210 -7.20 6.69 5.67
N PHE A 211 -6.83 6.78 6.96
CA PHE A 211 -5.82 5.91 7.56
C PHE A 211 -6.18 4.43 7.41
N LEU A 212 -7.43 4.04 7.67
CA LEU A 212 -7.89 2.66 7.47
C LEU A 212 -7.79 2.23 6.00
N MET A 213 -8.18 3.09 5.07
CA MET A 213 -8.07 2.81 3.62
C MET A 213 -6.62 2.63 3.19
N LEU A 214 -5.70 3.45 3.69
CA LEU A 214 -4.26 3.30 3.43
C LEU A 214 -3.76 1.95 3.95
N SER A 215 -4.08 1.61 5.20
CA SER A 215 -3.66 0.37 5.88
C SER A 215 -4.17 -0.90 5.18
N GLN A 216 -5.31 -0.82 4.50
CA GLN A 216 -5.91 -1.96 3.77
C GLN A 216 -5.36 -2.13 2.36
N SER A 217 -4.51 -1.21 1.90
CA SER A 217 -4.11 -1.10 0.49
C SER A 217 -2.63 -1.38 0.22
N GLY A 218 -1.89 -1.86 1.23
CA GLY A 218 -0.44 -2.07 1.13
C GLY A 218 0.36 -0.76 1.08
N ALA A 219 -0.20 0.35 1.57
CA ALA A 219 0.44 1.66 1.52
C ALA A 219 1.51 1.85 2.62
N GLU A 220 1.57 0.92 3.57
CA GLU A 220 2.54 0.83 4.66
C GLU A 220 3.93 0.39 4.19
N ALA A 221 4.01 -0.38 3.10
CA ALA A 221 5.26 -0.83 2.52
C ALA A 221 5.92 0.33 1.77
N TYR A 222 7.03 0.85 2.30
CA TYR A 222 7.87 1.83 1.62
C TYR A 222 8.60 1.18 0.45
N GLN A 223 9.04 -0.07 0.64
CA GLN A 223 9.84 -0.83 -0.30
C GLN A 223 9.53 -2.32 -0.13
N TYR A 224 9.59 -3.07 -1.21
CA TYR A 224 9.43 -4.52 -1.19
C TYR A 224 10.79 -5.19 -1.31
N VAL A 225 11.01 -6.25 -0.53
CA VAL A 225 12.15 -7.17 -0.69
C VAL A 225 11.60 -8.53 -1.09
N ILE A 226 11.95 -8.96 -2.30
CA ILE A 226 11.29 -10.07 -2.99
C ILE A 226 12.28 -11.21 -3.19
N LYS A 227 11.86 -12.43 -2.87
CA LYS A 227 12.54 -13.66 -3.28
C LYS A 227 11.76 -14.30 -4.44
N ALA A 228 12.42 -14.45 -5.59
CA ALA A 228 11.75 -14.93 -6.79
C ALA A 228 12.56 -16.02 -7.53
N PRO A 229 12.31 -17.32 -7.30
CA PRO A 229 12.91 -18.39 -8.08
C PRO A 229 12.52 -18.35 -9.56
N ALA A 230 13.38 -18.92 -10.41
CA ALA A 230 13.01 -19.18 -11.80
C ALA A 230 11.83 -20.17 -11.84
N CYS A 231 10.78 -19.79 -12.56
CA CYS A 231 9.58 -20.59 -12.68
C CYS A 231 9.75 -21.62 -13.81
N SER A 232 9.53 -22.89 -13.51
CA SER A 232 9.30 -23.91 -14.53
C SER A 232 7.83 -23.90 -14.95
N GLU A 233 7.51 -24.39 -16.14
CA GLU A 233 6.10 -24.52 -16.57
C GLU A 233 5.26 -25.30 -15.55
N PHE A 234 5.83 -26.36 -14.98
CA PHE A 234 5.18 -27.16 -13.95
C PHE A 234 4.86 -26.34 -12.68
N LYS A 235 5.85 -25.60 -12.14
CA LYS A 235 5.65 -24.74 -10.96
C LYS A 235 4.63 -23.62 -11.26
N TYR A 236 4.58 -23.12 -12.49
CA TYR A 236 3.60 -22.11 -12.89
C TYR A 236 2.17 -22.66 -12.88
N ILE A 237 1.98 -23.88 -13.43
CA ILE A 237 0.67 -24.56 -13.42
C ILE A 237 0.22 -24.86 -11.99
N GLU A 238 1.13 -25.34 -11.14
CA GLU A 238 0.86 -25.60 -9.73
C GLU A 238 0.42 -24.32 -8.99
N LYS A 239 1.11 -23.21 -9.22
CA LYS A 239 0.71 -21.90 -8.70
C LYS A 239 -0.70 -21.52 -9.14
N LEU A 240 -0.96 -21.53 -10.45
CA LEU A 240 -2.29 -21.16 -10.98
C LEU A 240 -3.40 -22.05 -10.41
N SER A 241 -3.10 -23.33 -10.19
CA SER A 241 -4.02 -24.26 -9.54
C SER A 241 -4.29 -23.87 -8.09
N ASN A 242 -3.25 -23.54 -7.31
CA ASN A 242 -3.38 -23.12 -5.91
C ASN A 242 -4.09 -21.76 -5.77
N GLU A 243 -3.76 -20.79 -6.63
CA GLU A 243 -4.46 -19.50 -6.68
C GLU A 243 -5.93 -19.66 -7.04
N LYS A 244 -6.24 -20.53 -8.00
CA LYS A 244 -7.64 -20.86 -8.34
C LYS A 244 -8.38 -21.42 -7.12
N ILE A 245 -7.79 -22.39 -6.41
CA ILE A 245 -8.41 -22.98 -5.21
C ILE A 245 -8.65 -21.91 -4.14
N SER A 246 -7.66 -21.04 -3.89
CA SER A 246 -7.78 -19.96 -2.92
C SER A 246 -8.87 -18.96 -3.30
N LEU A 247 -8.94 -18.55 -4.57
CA LEU A 247 -9.97 -17.64 -5.06
C LEU A 247 -11.37 -18.26 -4.98
N GLU A 248 -11.51 -19.55 -5.28
CA GLU A 248 -12.77 -20.29 -5.13
C GLU A 248 -13.25 -20.31 -3.67
N GLN A 249 -12.32 -20.45 -2.71
CA GLN A 249 -12.63 -20.36 -1.28
C GLN A 249 -13.05 -18.94 -0.87
N GLU A 250 -12.32 -17.91 -1.31
CA GLU A 250 -12.65 -16.51 -1.00
C GLU A 250 -14.03 -16.11 -1.56
N ILE A 251 -14.34 -16.54 -2.79
CA ILE A 251 -15.66 -16.33 -3.40
C ILE A 251 -16.75 -16.97 -2.53
N LYS A 252 -16.52 -18.19 -2.03
CA LYS A 252 -17.47 -18.89 -1.16
C LYS A 252 -17.71 -18.13 0.15
N GLU A 253 -16.65 -17.67 0.80
CA GLU A 253 -16.76 -16.88 2.05
C GLU A 253 -17.47 -15.54 1.83
N LYS A 254 -17.14 -14.83 0.74
CA LYS A 254 -17.82 -13.58 0.38
C LYS A 254 -19.31 -13.80 0.13
N ASN A 255 -19.69 -14.89 -0.53
CA ASN A 255 -21.10 -15.22 -0.75
C ASN A 255 -21.85 -15.48 0.57
N ILE A 256 -21.21 -16.11 1.56
CA ILE A 256 -21.79 -16.30 2.90
C ILE A 256 -22.00 -14.94 3.58
N ASN A 257 -20.97 -14.09 3.59
CA ASN A 257 -21.05 -12.74 4.18
C ASN A 257 -22.11 -11.87 3.50
N ILE A 258 -22.26 -11.97 2.18
CA ILE A 258 -23.33 -11.26 1.45
C ILE A 258 -24.70 -11.74 1.92
N ALA A 259 -24.92 -13.06 2.03
CA ALA A 259 -26.18 -13.61 2.51
C ALA A 259 -26.52 -13.17 3.94
N GLU A 260 -25.53 -13.08 4.84
CA GLU A 260 -25.72 -12.57 6.20
C GLU A 260 -26.09 -11.07 6.22
N LYS A 261 -25.43 -10.27 5.39
CA LYS A 261 -25.75 -8.84 5.26
C LYS A 261 -27.13 -8.61 4.67
N ASP A 262 -27.53 -9.39 3.66
CA ASP A 262 -28.86 -9.32 3.06
C ASP A 262 -29.95 -9.65 4.09
N LYS A 263 -29.72 -10.64 4.96
CA LYS A 263 -30.60 -10.94 6.08
C LYS A 263 -30.72 -9.76 7.04
N HIS A 264 -29.60 -9.15 7.43
CA HIS A 264 -29.60 -8.01 8.33
C HIS A 264 -30.28 -6.78 7.72
N ILE A 265 -30.10 -6.55 6.43
CA ILE A 265 -30.82 -5.50 5.69
C ILE A 265 -32.33 -5.76 5.73
N GLY A 266 -32.77 -7.01 5.54
CA GLY A 266 -34.19 -7.38 5.66
C GLY A 266 -34.77 -7.12 7.06
N GLU A 267 -34.01 -7.45 8.11
CA GLU A 267 -34.39 -7.15 9.50
C GLU A 267 -34.54 -5.64 9.74
N LEU A 268 -33.58 -4.83 9.26
CA LEU A 268 -33.62 -3.37 9.38
C LEU A 268 -34.80 -2.78 8.60
N GLN A 269 -35.11 -3.29 7.40
CA GLN A 269 -36.27 -2.86 6.61
C GLN A 269 -37.59 -3.11 7.37
N ASN A 270 -37.71 -4.23 8.07
CA ASN A 270 -38.88 -4.50 8.91
C ASN A 270 -39.00 -3.50 10.07
N VAL A 271 -37.88 -3.20 10.74
CA VAL A 271 -37.86 -2.19 11.80
C VAL A 271 -38.26 -0.82 11.28
N VAL A 272 -37.77 -0.42 10.10
CA VAL A 272 -38.17 0.84 9.46
C VAL A 272 -39.67 0.85 9.17
N LEU A 273 -40.22 -0.21 8.59
CA LEU A 273 -41.66 -0.35 8.32
C LEU A 273 -42.52 -0.24 9.59
N GLU A 274 -42.08 -0.85 10.70
CA GLU A 274 -42.77 -0.73 11.99
C GLU A 274 -42.72 0.70 12.54
N LYS A 275 -41.57 1.36 12.42
CA LYS A 275 -41.40 2.74 12.86
C LYS A 275 -42.24 3.71 12.03
N ASP A 276 -42.32 3.51 10.72
CA ASP A 276 -43.17 4.32 9.84
C ASP A 276 -44.65 4.20 10.21
N LYS A 277 -45.13 2.98 10.52
CA LYS A 277 -46.50 2.77 11.04
C LYS A 277 -46.74 3.47 12.38
N GLN A 278 -45.75 3.44 13.29
CA GLN A 278 -45.85 4.15 14.57
C GLN A 278 -45.95 5.67 14.36
N ILE A 279 -45.14 6.22 13.45
CA ILE A 279 -45.18 7.64 13.10
C ILE A 279 -46.55 8.02 12.54
N GLN A 280 -47.07 7.26 11.57
CA GLN A 280 -48.41 7.52 10.99
C GLN A 280 -49.53 7.50 12.04
N ASN A 281 -49.48 6.54 12.98
CA ASN A 281 -50.47 6.50 14.07
C ASN A 281 -50.35 7.69 15.02
N LEU A 282 -49.12 8.13 15.34
CA LEU A 282 -48.90 9.31 16.17
C LEU A 282 -49.38 10.58 15.48
N GLU A 283 -49.13 10.73 14.18
CA GLU A 283 -49.63 11.84 13.37
C GLU A 283 -51.16 11.87 13.37
N HIS A 284 -51.82 10.73 13.14
CA HIS A 284 -53.28 10.67 13.17
C HIS A 284 -53.88 11.03 14.55
N ASN A 285 -53.27 10.55 15.64
CA ASN A 285 -53.68 10.89 17.00
C ASN A 285 -53.50 12.38 17.29
N LEU A 286 -52.41 12.97 16.81
CA LEU A 286 -52.14 14.40 16.95
C LEU A 286 -53.19 15.22 16.21
N GLU A 287 -53.50 14.88 14.96
CA GLU A 287 -54.53 15.53 14.16
C GLU A 287 -55.91 15.46 14.83
N THR A 288 -56.28 14.29 15.35
CA THR A 288 -57.55 14.09 16.06
C THR A 288 -57.62 14.95 17.33
N THR A 289 -56.54 14.99 18.10
CA THR A 289 -56.43 15.81 19.31
C THR A 289 -56.53 17.30 18.99
N ILE A 290 -55.88 17.76 17.91
CA ILE A 290 -55.97 19.14 17.43
C ILE A 290 -57.41 19.46 17.02
N ALA A 291 -58.08 18.57 16.28
CA ALA A 291 -59.47 18.76 15.87
C ALA A 291 -60.43 18.86 17.06
N ASP A 292 -60.30 17.98 18.05
CA ASP A 292 -61.10 18.00 19.28
C ASP A 292 -60.87 19.26 20.11
N ASN A 293 -59.62 19.69 20.25
CA ASN A 293 -59.28 20.93 20.93
C ASN A 293 -59.86 22.14 20.19
N ASN A 294 -59.76 22.19 18.86
CA ASN A 294 -60.36 23.26 18.05
C ASN A 294 -61.88 23.29 18.21
N LYS A 295 -62.53 22.12 18.27
CA LYS A 295 -63.98 22.02 18.53
C LYS A 295 -64.32 22.56 19.92
N ARG A 296 -63.61 22.15 20.97
CA ARG A 296 -63.81 22.66 22.33
C ARG A 296 -63.61 24.17 22.41
N ILE A 297 -62.59 24.70 21.74
CA ILE A 297 -62.33 26.14 21.64
C ILE A 297 -63.52 26.85 20.98
N ASN A 298 -64.04 26.33 19.87
CA ASN A 298 -65.22 26.88 19.20
C ASN A 298 -66.49 26.79 20.05
N ASP A 299 -66.69 25.71 20.79
CA ASP A 299 -67.81 25.55 21.73
C ASP A 299 -67.74 26.59 22.85
N ILE A 300 -66.54 26.87 23.38
CA ILE A 300 -66.31 27.95 24.36
C ILE A 300 -66.66 29.30 23.72
N TYR A 301 -66.13 29.60 22.53
CA TYR A 301 -66.38 30.87 21.83
C TYR A 301 -67.88 31.09 21.50
N SER A 302 -68.62 30.02 21.25
CA SER A 302 -70.06 30.08 20.92
C SER A 302 -70.98 30.06 22.14
N SER A 303 -70.46 29.74 23.33
CA SER A 303 -71.22 29.67 24.59
C SER A 303 -71.80 31.03 25.03
N THR A 304 -72.93 30.96 25.74
CA THR A 304 -73.65 32.15 26.25
C THR A 304 -72.79 32.93 27.25
N SER A 305 -72.09 32.24 28.14
CA SER A 305 -71.19 32.83 29.14
C SER A 305 -70.04 33.59 28.48
N TRP A 306 -69.44 33.03 27.41
CA TRP A 306 -68.42 33.73 26.65
C TRP A 306 -69.00 34.97 25.95
N LYS A 307 -70.14 34.87 25.27
CA LYS A 307 -70.79 36.01 24.60
C LYS A 307 -71.15 37.15 25.55
N ILE A 308 -71.70 36.83 26.73
CA ILE A 308 -72.11 37.82 27.74
C ILE A 308 -70.91 38.57 28.36
N THR A 309 -69.78 37.89 28.56
CA THR A 309 -68.57 38.49 29.16
C THR A 309 -67.67 39.23 28.16
N SER A 310 -68.11 39.35 26.89
CA SER A 310 -67.36 40.01 25.81
C SER A 310 -66.98 41.48 26.11
N PRO A 311 -67.85 42.34 26.67
CA PRO A 311 -67.50 43.73 26.99
C PRO A 311 -66.38 43.84 28.04
N LEU A 312 -66.38 42.96 29.05
CA LEU A 312 -65.36 42.93 30.11
C LEU A 312 -64.00 42.48 29.58
N ARG A 313 -63.95 41.51 28.67
CA ARG A 313 -62.70 41.06 28.03
C ARG A 313 -62.11 42.12 27.09
N TYR A 314 -62.95 42.87 26.37
CA TYR A 314 -62.50 43.99 25.54
C TYR A 314 -61.78 45.06 26.38
N PHE A 315 -62.37 45.43 27.52
CA PHE A 315 -61.77 46.38 28.47
C PHE A 315 -60.46 45.87 29.07
N HIS A 316 -60.41 44.60 29.50
CA HIS A 316 -59.19 44.01 30.06
C HIS A 316 -58.04 43.95 29.03
N SER A 317 -58.33 43.64 27.76
CA SER A 317 -57.31 43.61 26.68
C SER A 317 -56.71 44.98 26.35
N LYS A 318 -57.47 46.07 26.56
CA LYS A 318 -56.98 47.45 26.39
C LYS A 318 -56.11 47.92 27.56
N LEU A 319 -56.27 47.32 28.74
CA LEU A 319 -55.46 47.60 29.93
C LEU A 319 -54.11 46.86 29.91
N THR A 320 -54.03 45.69 29.28
CA THR A 320 -52.83 44.84 29.27
C THR A 320 -51.92 45.00 28.04
N LYS A 321 -52.35 45.70 26.98
CA LYS A 321 -51.53 46.04 25.80
C LYS A 321 -50.68 47.32 25.95
N ARG A 322 -50.14 47.59 27.15
CA ARG A 322 -49.19 48.70 27.37
C ARG A 322 -47.77 48.19 27.49
#